data_AF-A0A7V9V1A9-F1
#
_entry.id   AF-A0A7V9V1A9-F1
#
_cell.length_a   1.000
_cell.length_b   1.000
_cell.length_c   1.000
_cell.angle_alpha   90.00
_cell.angle_beta   90.00
_cell.angle_gamma   90.00
#
_symmetry.space_group_name_H-M   'P 1'
#
loop_
_entity.id
_entity.type
_entity.pdbx_description
1 polymer ?
#
loop_
_entity_poly.entity_id
_entity_poly.type
_entity_poly.pdbx_seq_one_letter_code
_entity_poly.pdbx_strand_id
1 'polypeptide(L)'
;MTIERLMADTGTTYRGLADKADLSAGYLNHIVHGNRPVPSNDVIERIAQALEVEPQHFREFRIRVITDKLEEMPELIDRLYKRLA
;
A
#
# COMPACT_ATOMS: atom_id res chain seq x y z
N MET A 1 3.66 -0.25 -11.30
CA MET A 1 3.05 -0.11 -9.95
C MET A 1 4.02 0.60 -9.00
N THR A 2 3.55 1.22 -7.89
CA THR A 2 4.42 1.86 -6.87
C THR A 2 5.56 0.94 -6.39
N ILE A 3 5.28 -0.37 -6.23
CA ILE A 3 6.27 -1.38 -5.82
C ILE A 3 7.41 -1.50 -6.84
N GLU A 4 7.11 -1.68 -8.13
CA GLU A 4 8.13 -1.85 -9.18
C GLU A 4 9.07 -0.65 -9.28
N ARG A 5 8.52 0.56 -9.13
CA ARG A 5 9.32 1.78 -9.12
C ARG A 5 10.25 1.79 -7.91
N LEU A 6 9.73 1.54 -6.71
CA LEU A 6 10.55 1.50 -5.49
C LEU A 6 11.61 0.40 -5.52
N MET A 7 11.30 -0.75 -6.13
CA MET A 7 12.27 -1.82 -6.36
C MET A 7 13.41 -1.38 -7.28
N ALA A 8 13.09 -0.67 -8.37
CA ALA A 8 14.10 -0.10 -9.26
C ALA A 8 14.96 0.94 -8.54
N ASP A 9 14.35 1.82 -7.76
CA ASP A 9 15.04 2.89 -7.01
C ASP A 9 15.96 2.33 -5.92
N THR A 10 15.59 1.20 -5.29
CA THR A 10 16.35 0.56 -4.20
C THR A 10 17.29 -0.56 -4.66
N GLY A 11 17.27 -0.92 -5.95
CA GLY A 11 17.99 -2.08 -6.47
C GLY A 11 17.47 -3.42 -5.92
N THR A 12 16.25 -3.46 -5.38
CA THR A 12 15.68 -4.65 -4.75
C THR A 12 15.08 -5.58 -5.81
N THR A 13 15.49 -6.86 -5.81
CA THR A 13 14.90 -7.88 -6.70
C THR A 13 13.58 -8.41 -6.15
N TYR A 14 12.72 -9.02 -6.99
CA TYR A 14 11.46 -9.64 -6.52
C TYR A 14 11.71 -10.70 -5.45
N ARG A 15 12.74 -11.52 -5.63
CA ARG A 15 13.11 -12.54 -4.66
C ARG A 15 13.60 -11.90 -3.36
N GLY A 16 14.47 -10.89 -3.45
CA GLY A 16 14.93 -10.15 -2.29
C GLY A 16 13.82 -9.44 -1.53
N LEU A 17 12.85 -8.85 -2.25
CA LEU A 17 11.68 -8.24 -1.63
C LEU A 17 10.79 -9.29 -0.95
N ALA A 18 10.54 -10.42 -1.62
CA ALA A 18 9.78 -11.53 -1.05
C ALA A 18 10.43 -12.04 0.25
N ASP A 19 11.75 -12.25 0.23
CA ASP A 19 12.51 -12.72 1.39
C ASP A 19 12.48 -11.66 2.53
N LYS A 20 12.75 -10.38 2.24
CA LYS A 20 12.74 -9.31 3.26
C LYS A 20 11.36 -9.04 3.85
N ALA A 21 10.32 -9.13 3.02
CA ALA A 21 8.95 -8.91 3.46
C ALA A 21 8.32 -10.18 4.06
N ASP A 22 9.03 -11.31 4.08
CA ASP A 22 8.54 -12.65 4.47
C ASP A 22 7.26 -13.06 3.71
N LEU A 23 7.22 -12.74 2.41
CA LEU A 23 6.12 -13.07 1.51
C LEU A 23 6.57 -14.14 0.52
N SER A 24 5.63 -14.93 0.00
CA SER A 24 5.98 -15.83 -1.11
C SER A 24 6.18 -15.03 -2.40
N ALA A 25 7.18 -15.42 -3.20
CA ALA A 25 7.45 -14.81 -4.50
C ALA A 25 6.22 -14.87 -5.43
N GLY A 26 5.44 -15.96 -5.37
CA GLY A 26 4.19 -16.09 -6.12
C GLY A 26 3.14 -15.05 -5.70
N TYR A 27 2.97 -14.83 -4.39
CA TYR A 27 2.05 -13.81 -3.88
C TYR A 27 2.49 -12.39 -4.29
N LEU A 28 3.78 -12.07 -4.17
CA LEU A 28 4.32 -10.78 -4.59
C LEU A 28 4.13 -10.54 -6.11
N ASN A 29 4.35 -11.56 -6.94
CA ASN A 29 4.08 -11.48 -8.37
C ASN A 29 2.61 -11.16 -8.66
N HIS A 30 1.68 -11.79 -7.94
CA HIS A 30 0.25 -11.50 -8.11
C HIS A 30 -0.14 -10.09 -7.66
N ILE A 31 0.47 -9.57 -6.58
CA ILE A 31 0.26 -8.18 -6.14
C ILE A 31 0.70 -7.23 -7.24
N VAL A 32 1.93 -7.38 -7.72
CA VAL A 32 2.54 -6.42 -8.64
C VAL A 32 1.85 -6.40 -10.00
N HIS A 33 1.40 -7.56 -10.48
CA HIS A 33 0.73 -7.68 -11.77
C HIS A 33 -0.80 -7.54 -11.69
N GLY A 34 -1.35 -7.16 -10.53
CA GLY A 34 -2.78 -6.81 -10.38
C GLY A 34 -3.77 -7.98 -10.47
N ASN A 35 -3.30 -9.22 -10.35
CA ASN A 35 -4.14 -10.42 -10.44
C ASN A 35 -4.76 -10.83 -9.10
N ARG A 36 -4.62 -10.00 -8.06
CA ARG A 36 -5.23 -10.20 -6.75
C ARG A 36 -5.82 -8.91 -6.18
N PRO A 37 -6.76 -9.01 -5.22
CA PRO A 37 -7.23 -7.88 -4.45
C PRO A 37 -6.08 -7.10 -3.82
N VAL A 38 -6.31 -5.79 -3.61
CA VAL A 38 -5.38 -4.90 -2.90
C VAL A 38 -4.95 -5.53 -1.57
N PRO A 39 -3.65 -5.55 -1.22
CA PRO A 39 -3.18 -6.17 0.02
C PRO A 39 -3.76 -5.54 1.30
N SER A 40 -3.73 -6.28 2.40
CA SER A 40 -4.04 -5.76 3.74
C SER A 40 -3.01 -4.70 4.17
N ASN A 41 -3.32 -3.92 5.20
CA ASN A 41 -2.37 -2.94 5.77
C ASN A 41 -1.09 -3.64 6.22
N ASP A 42 -1.20 -4.75 6.94
CA ASP A 42 -0.06 -5.53 7.43
C ASP A 42 0.90 -5.94 6.30
N VAL A 43 0.35 -6.35 5.14
CA VAL A 43 1.17 -6.70 3.97
C VAL A 43 1.84 -5.47 3.38
N ILE A 44 1.12 -4.35 3.28
CA ILE A 44 1.70 -3.09 2.80
C ILE A 44 2.81 -2.61 3.74
N GLU A 45 2.63 -2.70 5.06
CA GLU A 45 3.62 -2.32 6.07
C GLU A 45 4.90 -3.15 5.95
N ARG A 46 4.77 -4.47 5.78
CA ARG A 46 5.93 -5.35 5.54
C ARG A 46 6.67 -5.02 4.26
N ILE A 47 5.94 -4.75 3.17
CA ILE A 47 6.55 -4.33 1.89
C ILE A 47 7.23 -2.97 2.03
N ALA A 48 6.59 -2.02 2.73
CA ALA A 48 7.12 -0.68 2.98
C ALA A 48 8.42 -0.76 3.79
N GLN A 49 8.42 -1.54 4.88
CA GLN A 49 9.60 -1.80 5.70
C GLN A 49 10.74 -2.44 4.89
N ALA A 50 10.43 -3.44 4.05
CA ALA A 50 11.41 -4.12 3.21
C ALA A 50 12.03 -3.21 2.13
N LEU A 51 11.30 -2.17 1.70
CA LEU A 51 11.72 -1.15 0.74
C LEU A 51 12.21 0.13 1.42
N GLU A 52 12.31 0.15 2.75
CA GLU A 52 12.79 1.28 3.55
C GLU A 52 12.01 2.59 3.29
N VAL A 53 10.70 2.47 3.14
CA VAL A 53 9.77 3.61 2.99
C VAL A 53 8.64 3.53 4.00
N GLU A 54 8.00 4.66 4.26
CA GLU A 54 6.77 4.70 5.06
C GLU A 54 5.59 4.04 4.32
N PRO A 55 4.67 3.35 5.01
CA PRO A 55 3.48 2.76 4.39
C PRO A 55 2.60 3.78 3.63
N GLN A 56 2.68 5.06 4.01
CA GLN A 56 1.98 6.16 3.37
C GLN A 56 2.43 6.42 1.92
N HIS A 57 3.57 5.87 1.47
CA HIS A 57 3.94 5.90 0.05
C HIS A 57 2.93 5.13 -0.83
N PHE A 58 2.20 4.17 -0.25
CA PHE A 58 1.16 3.41 -0.92
C PHE A 58 -0.17 4.17 -0.88
N ARG A 59 -0.80 4.34 -2.04
CA ARG A 59 -2.07 5.08 -2.17
C ARG A 59 -3.19 4.39 -1.42
N GLU A 60 -3.22 3.07 -1.49
CA GLU A 60 -4.22 2.20 -0.90
C GLU A 60 -4.19 2.28 0.62
N PHE A 61 -2.98 2.32 1.21
CA PHE A 61 -2.79 2.53 2.64
C PHE A 61 -3.36 3.89 3.08
N ARG A 62 -2.99 4.97 2.37
CA ARG A 62 -3.51 6.31 2.65
C ARG A 62 -5.03 6.38 2.56
N ILE A 63 -5.63 5.77 1.53
CA ILE A 63 -7.09 5.76 1.37
C ILE A 63 -7.74 5.06 2.56
N ARG A 64 -7.24 3.88 2.95
CA ARG A 64 -7.81 3.12 4.06
C ARG A 64 -7.73 3.92 5.37
N VAL A 65 -6.56 4.48 5.69
CA VAL A 65 -6.38 5.35 6.86
C VAL A 65 -7.32 6.56 6.84
N ILE A 66 -7.49 7.21 5.68
CA ILE A 66 -8.39 8.36 5.56
C ILE A 66 -9.84 7.92 5.76
N THR A 67 -10.27 6.81 5.14
CA THR A 67 -11.64 6.29 5.29
C THR A 67 -11.94 5.96 6.75
N ASP A 68 -11.06 5.20 7.42
CA ASP A 68 -11.23 4.83 8.82
C ASP A 68 -11.38 6.09 9.72
N LYS A 69 -10.58 7.13 9.45
CA LYS A 69 -10.67 8.40 10.19
C LYS A 69 -11.89 9.23 9.85
N LEU A 70 -12.36 9.18 8.62
CA LEU A 70 -13.58 9.87 8.21
C LEU A 70 -14.81 9.24 8.88
N GLU A 71 -14.84 7.92 9.04
CA GLU A 71 -15.91 7.21 9.76
C GLU A 71 -16.03 7.66 11.23
N GLU A 72 -14.90 7.98 11.87
CA GLU A 72 -14.86 8.56 13.22
C GLU A 72 -15.28 10.06 13.26
N MET A 73 -15.43 10.72 12.10
CA MET A 73 -15.61 12.17 11.96
C MET A 73 -16.70 12.54 10.93
N PRO A 74 -18.00 12.25 11.21
CA PRO A 74 -19.09 12.46 10.25
C PRO A 74 -19.20 13.90 9.72
N GLU A 75 -18.97 14.89 10.59
CA GLU A 75 -18.97 16.32 10.20
C GLU A 75 -17.91 16.66 9.13
N LEU A 76 -16.79 15.94 9.12
CA LEU A 76 -15.75 16.12 8.10
C LEU A 76 -16.17 15.50 6.77
N ILE A 77 -16.89 14.38 6.78
CA ILE A 77 -17.49 13.78 5.58
C ILE A 77 -18.44 14.77 4.93
N ASP A 78 -19.36 15.37 5.69
CA ASP A 78 -20.33 16.33 5.16
C ASP A 78 -19.66 17.54 4.52
N ARG A 79 -18.62 18.08 5.16
CA ARG A 79 -17.83 19.19 4.60
C ARG A 79 -17.11 18.78 3.31
N LEU A 80 -16.54 17.57 3.27
CA LEU A 80 -15.85 17.06 2.10
C LEU A 80 -16.83 16.84 0.95
N TYR A 81 -18.00 16.27 1.22
CA TYR A 81 -19.06 16.07 0.23
C TYR A 81 -19.53 17.40 -0.36
N LYS A 82 -19.87 18.39 0.46
CA LYS A 82 -20.28 19.74 0.00
C LYS A 82 -19.21 20.44 -0.87
N ARG A 83 -17.94 20.08 -0.71
CA ARG A 83 -16.83 20.67 -1.48
C ARG A 83 -16.59 19.95 -2.81
N LEU A 84 -16.89 18.66 -2.89
CA LEU A 84 -16.56 17.81 -4.04
C LEU A 84 -17.75 17.51 -4.95
N ALA A 85 -18.98 17.61 -4.44
CA ALA A 85 -20.23 17.37 -5.16
C ALA A 85 -20.85 18.66 -5.71
#